data_AF-A0A8D2MZN6-F1
#
_entry.id   AF-A0A8D2MZN6-F1
#
_cell.length_a   1.000
_cell.length_b   1.000
_cell.length_c   1.000
_cell.angle_alpha   90.00
_cell.angle_beta   90.00
_cell.angle_gamma   90.00
#
_symmetry.space_group_name_H-M   'P 1'
#
loop_
_entity.id
_entity.type
_entity.pdbx_description
1 polymer ?
#
loop_
_entity_poly.entity_id
_entity_poly.type
_entity_poly.pdbx_seq_one_letter_code
_entity_poly.pdbx_strand_id
1 'polypeptide(L)'
;CTSAGLQGPTWTCGWTAEEEEGEDPLDARIARSGCLEQHRQLQECMAERRDWRHCQEQVRAFGACMAQQQRQRGTGPAQPPD
;
A
#
# COMPACT_ATOMS: atom_id res chain seq x y z
N CYS A 1 -4.71 11.86 27.60
CA CYS A 1 -5.99 12.56 27.84
C CYS A 1 -5.90 13.33 29.15
N THR A 2 -5.76 14.66 29.09
CA THR A 2 -5.90 15.53 30.25
C THR A 2 -6.95 16.57 29.92
N SER A 3 -7.89 16.74 30.84
CA SER A 3 -9.01 17.67 30.78
C SER A 3 -8.51 19.11 30.94
N ALA A 4 -8.29 19.80 29.83
CA ALA A 4 -8.37 21.25 29.75
C ALA A 4 -8.73 21.62 28.30
N GLY A 5 -9.88 22.25 28.14
CA GLY A 5 -10.50 22.45 26.84
C GLY A 5 -9.65 23.28 25.88
N LEU A 6 -9.51 22.76 24.67
CA LEU A 6 -9.37 23.53 23.44
C LEU A 6 -10.10 22.75 22.35
N GLN A 7 -11.05 23.42 21.69
CA GLN A 7 -11.76 22.91 20.53
C GLN A 7 -10.79 22.95 19.34
N GLY A 8 -9.88 21.99 19.26
CA GLY A 8 -9.18 21.67 18.01
C GLY A 8 -10.06 20.74 17.16
N PRO A 9 -9.88 20.70 15.83
CA PRO A 9 -10.45 19.59 15.06
C PRO A 9 -9.97 18.32 15.74
N THR A 10 -10.90 17.45 16.11
CA THR A 10 -10.59 16.19 16.79
C THR A 10 -9.89 15.30 15.78
N TRP A 11 -8.61 15.54 15.55
CA TRP A 11 -7.71 14.50 15.10
C TRP A 11 -7.54 13.65 16.35
N THR A 12 -8.59 12.85 16.61
CA THR A 12 -8.46 11.67 17.44
C THR A 12 -7.17 11.03 16.95
N CYS A 13 -6.22 10.79 17.85
CA CYS A 13 -5.30 9.68 17.67
C CYS A 13 -6.15 8.40 17.73
N GLY A 14 -6.97 8.22 16.71
CA GLY A 14 -7.63 7.02 16.30
C GLY A 14 -6.86 6.58 15.07
N TRP A 15 -5.60 6.20 15.28
CA TRP A 15 -5.18 4.99 14.61
C TRP A 15 -5.89 3.89 15.41
N THR A 16 -6.93 3.30 14.83
CA THR A 16 -7.52 2.09 15.38
C THR A 16 -6.38 1.09 15.48
N ALA A 17 -5.93 0.81 16.71
CA ALA A 17 -4.97 -0.24 17.00
C ALA A 17 -5.48 -1.64 16.60
N GLU A 18 -6.70 -1.73 16.06
CA GLU A 18 -7.30 -2.92 15.44
C GLU A 18 -6.86 -3.19 13.99
N GLU A 19 -6.06 -2.32 13.34
CA GLU A 19 -5.49 -2.64 12.01
C GLU A 19 -4.27 -3.57 12.04
N GLU A 20 -3.74 -3.94 13.22
CA GLU A 20 -2.48 -4.71 13.33
C GLU A 20 -2.63 -6.21 13.02
N GLU A 21 -3.85 -6.77 12.95
CA GLU A 21 -4.06 -8.22 12.73
C GLU A 21 -4.64 -8.59 11.34
N GLY A 22 -4.86 -7.60 10.47
CA GLY A 22 -5.39 -7.81 9.10
C GLY A 22 -4.29 -7.81 8.05
N GLU A 23 -4.28 -8.80 7.15
CA GLU A 23 -3.50 -8.72 5.90
C GLU A 23 -3.77 -7.37 5.23
N ASP A 24 -2.71 -6.63 4.88
CA ASP A 24 -2.85 -5.28 4.33
C ASP A 24 -3.78 -5.34 3.10
N PRO A 25 -4.81 -4.47 3.01
CA PRO A 25 -5.76 -4.50 1.90
C PRO A 25 -5.07 -4.37 0.51
N LEU A 26 -3.87 -3.79 0.46
CA LEU A 26 -2.98 -3.76 -0.71
C LEU A 26 -2.39 -5.14 -0.99
N ASP A 27 -1.85 -5.84 0.00
CA ASP A 27 -1.28 -7.19 -0.17
C ASP A 27 -2.35 -8.18 -0.62
N ALA A 28 -3.54 -8.13 -0.02
CA ALA A 28 -4.67 -8.93 -0.44
C ALA A 28 -5.06 -8.64 -1.91
N ARG A 29 -4.97 -7.38 -2.34
CA ARG A 29 -5.23 -6.97 -3.73
C ARG A 29 -4.14 -7.48 -4.68
N ILE A 30 -2.88 -7.45 -4.26
CA ILE A 30 -1.73 -7.94 -5.02
C ILE A 30 -1.82 -9.46 -5.18
N ALA A 31 -2.14 -10.20 -4.11
CA ALA A 31 -2.37 -11.65 -4.18
C ALA A 31 -3.47 -12.00 -5.19
N ARG A 32 -4.59 -11.26 -5.20
CA ARG A 32 -5.68 -11.45 -6.18
C ARG A 32 -5.34 -11.02 -7.61
N SER A 33 -4.25 -10.28 -7.83
CA SER A 33 -3.81 -9.85 -9.17
C SER A 33 -2.80 -10.80 -9.83
N GLY A 34 -2.19 -11.72 -9.08
CA GLY A 34 -1.08 -12.52 -9.60
C GLY A 34 0.25 -11.77 -9.73
N CYS A 35 0.32 -10.50 -9.32
CA CYS A 35 1.56 -9.71 -9.25
C CYS A 35 2.35 -9.92 -7.94
N LEU A 36 2.05 -11.00 -7.21
CA LEU A 36 2.63 -11.30 -5.90
C LEU A 36 4.14 -11.57 -5.97
N GLU A 37 4.60 -12.14 -7.08
CA GLU A 37 6.02 -12.44 -7.31
C GLU A 37 6.86 -11.17 -7.37
N GLN A 38 6.44 -10.19 -8.18
CA GLN A 38 7.14 -8.91 -8.30
C GLN A 38 7.09 -8.11 -7.00
N HIS A 39 5.99 -8.25 -6.26
CA HIS A 39 5.86 -7.66 -4.93
C HIS A 39 6.83 -8.28 -3.92
N ARG A 40 6.97 -9.62 -3.90
CA ARG A 40 7.96 -10.31 -3.06
C ARG A 40 9.39 -9.86 -3.37
N GLN A 41 9.76 -9.80 -4.63
CA GLN A 41 11.09 -9.32 -5.03
C GLN A 41 11.35 -7.87 -4.60
N LEU A 42 10.32 -7.03 -4.65
CA LEU A 42 10.41 -5.66 -4.14
C LEU A 42 10.60 -5.65 -2.61
N GLN A 43 9.83 -6.46 -1.88
CA GLN A 43 9.98 -6.60 -0.43
C GLN A 43 11.37 -7.12 -0.05
N GLU A 44 11.90 -8.12 -0.77
CA GLU A 44 13.25 -8.66 -0.55
C GLU A 44 14.32 -7.61 -0.80
N CYS A 45 14.23 -6.85 -1.90
CA CYS A 45 15.17 -5.77 -2.17
C CYS A 45 15.12 -4.66 -1.09
N MET A 46 13.92 -4.35 -0.60
CA MET A 46 13.73 -3.41 0.49
C MET A 46 14.22 -3.96 1.84
N ALA A 47 14.10 -5.26 2.08
CA ALA A 47 14.62 -5.92 3.29
C ALA A 47 16.16 -5.93 3.31
N GLU A 48 16.80 -6.18 2.16
CA GLU A 48 18.24 -6.20 2.02
C GLU A 48 18.86 -4.80 2.03
N ARG A 49 18.40 -3.92 1.14
CA ARG A 49 19.05 -2.62 0.87
C ARG A 49 18.43 -1.48 1.65
N ARG A 50 17.13 -1.58 1.99
CA ARG A 50 16.32 -0.53 2.64
C ARG A 50 16.37 0.81 1.89
N ASP A 51 16.70 0.78 0.60
CA ASP A 51 16.78 1.94 -0.27
C ASP A 51 16.05 1.66 -1.58
N TRP A 52 14.89 2.30 -1.74
CA TRP A 52 14.04 2.16 -2.91
C TRP A 52 14.73 2.61 -4.22
N ARG A 53 15.77 3.46 -4.15
CA ARG A 53 16.51 3.92 -5.33
C ARG A 53 17.25 2.77 -6.00
N HIS A 54 17.77 1.83 -5.22
CA HIS A 54 18.45 0.64 -5.70
C HIS A 54 17.47 -0.45 -6.13
N CYS A 55 16.21 -0.35 -5.70
CA CYS A 55 15.12 -1.28 -6.03
C CYS A 55 14.25 -0.81 -7.19
N GLN A 56 14.69 0.18 -7.98
CA GLN A 56 13.88 0.74 -9.07
C GLN A 56 13.44 -0.29 -10.11
N GLU A 57 14.28 -1.30 -10.38
CA GLU A 57 13.95 -2.35 -11.32
C GLU A 57 12.73 -3.17 -10.85
N GLN A 58 12.75 -3.57 -9.58
CA GLN A 58 11.67 -4.31 -8.92
C GLN A 58 10.41 -3.47 -8.82
N VAL A 59 10.53 -2.16 -8.50
CA VAL A 59 9.40 -1.22 -8.50
C VAL A 59 8.76 -1.11 -9.89
N ARG A 60 9.57 -0.98 -10.94
CA ARG A 60 9.08 -0.89 -12.33
C ARG A 60 8.39 -2.17 -12.76
N ALA A 61 8.95 -3.33 -12.43
CA ALA A 61 8.36 -4.63 -12.74
C ALA A 61 7.00 -4.82 -12.05
N PHE A 62 6.92 -4.47 -10.76
CA PHE A 62 5.67 -4.51 -10.00
C PHE A 62 4.61 -3.56 -10.58
N GLY A 63 5.00 -2.31 -10.89
CA GLY A 63 4.11 -1.33 -11.52
C GLY A 63 3.59 -1.76 -12.89
N ALA A 64 4.44 -2.38 -13.72
CA ALA A 64 4.05 -2.89 -15.03
C ALA A 64 3.04 -4.03 -14.93
N CYS A 65 3.22 -4.94 -13.97
CA CYS A 65 2.27 -6.03 -13.71
C CYS A 65 0.91 -5.47 -13.25
N MET A 66 0.91 -4.56 -12.28
CA MET A 66 -0.31 -3.94 -11.76
C MET A 66 -1.04 -3.10 -12.83
N ALA A 67 -0.30 -2.42 -13.72
CA ALA A 67 -0.89 -1.69 -14.83
C ALA A 67 -1.56 -2.65 -15.84
N GLN A 68 -0.93 -3.79 -16.16
CA GLN A 68 -1.56 -4.81 -16.99
C GLN A 68 -2.80 -5.39 -16.33
N GLN A 69 -2.78 -5.67 -15.04
CA GLN A 69 -3.96 -6.19 -14.32
C GLN A 69 -5.13 -5.20 -14.37
N GLN A 70 -4.87 -3.90 -14.19
CA GLN A 70 -5.90 -2.86 -14.27
C GLN A 70 -6.53 -2.80 -15.65
N ARG A 71 -5.73 -2.93 -16.72
CA ARG A 71 -6.21 -3.00 -18.11
C ARG A 71 -7.10 -4.23 -18.33
N GLN A 72 -6.72 -5.38 -17.78
CA GLN A 72 -7.48 -6.64 -17.91
C GLN A 72 -8.78 -6.66 -17.11
N ARG A 73 -8.82 -5.99 -15.93
CA ARG A 73 -10.02 -5.94 -15.09
C ARG A 73 -11.06 -4.92 -15.54
N GLY A 74 -10.78 -4.13 -16.58
CA GLY A 74 -11.68 -3.06 -17.03
C GLY A 74 -11.96 -1.99 -15.97
N THR A 75 -11.27 -2.05 -14.83
CA THR A 75 -11.35 -1.07 -13.76
C THR A 75 -10.42 0.07 -14.15
N GLY A 76 -10.94 1.02 -14.94
CA GLY A 76 -10.27 2.30 -15.15
C GLY A 76 -9.94 2.96 -13.80
N PRO A 77 -8.95 3.86 -13.72
CA PRO A 77 -8.46 4.37 -12.45
C PRO A 77 -9.58 5.12 -11.73
N ALA A 78 -10.21 4.46 -10.75
CA ALA A 78 -11.05 5.10 -9.77
C ALA A 78 -10.11 5.72 -8.72
N GLN A 79 -9.59 6.90 -9.03
CA GLN A 79 -9.15 7.80 -7.97
C GLN A 79 -10.43 8.37 -7.32
N PRO A 80 -10.60 8.26 -5.99
CA PRO A 80 -11.65 9.00 -5.30
C PRO A 80 -11.40 10.50 -5.49
N PRO A 81 -12.44 11.33 -5.71
CA PRO A 81 -12.29 12.78 -5.60
C PRO A 81 -11.94 13.15 -4.14
N ASP A 82 -11.12 14.21 -4.05
CA ASP A 82 -10.60 14.90 -2.85
C ASP A 82 -11.46 14.81 -1.58
#